data_AF-A0A9W7FRB6-F1
#
_entry.id   AF-A0A9W7FRB6-F1
#
_cell.length_a   1.000
_cell.length_b   1.000
_cell.length_c   1.000
_cell.angle_alpha   90.00
_cell.angle_beta   90.00
_cell.angle_gamma   90.00
#
_symmetry.space_group_name_H-M   'P 1'
#
loop_
_entity.id
_entity.type
_entity.pdbx_description
1 polymer ?
#
loop_
_entity_poly.entity_id
_entity_poly.type
_entity_poly.pdbx_seq_one_letter_code
_entity_poly.pdbx_strand_id
1 'polypeptide(L)'
;MSKLHDAKYNKWDKLATELDEKLDIEEVSNDYQELRGCVKRMNADPSTSLGHDTAVLSSAHAAENKKAEQIALLKTAMSKQKEMEDNLKLEISADTDSQSTVTIDADYLKGKKVLTLRSISSKVYTLESSLIKVFIEDCEGLTVNVKENVITQHVEISGCEGVVVNVEKRCSTIQIDLSKNCTVNYSPSTFNGVDDRVYHAGTSSLTVNYSGQTVVCDYEKDGARQRGEQSKEEYQFAVFWKEEKLSNEPLTRIGNKFLTGDIKDEPEALTETMKLEKLKEVTQHKEEGNEAFKNGEYAQAVLFYTLGVEKVTPLLPNDLYPTLLSNRSACFLKLGHHEKALKDANDCVTASPENVKGLFRKGVSLHAMGEWKEACEVLTECLRLEPGNKQAKQARQFAEVKLQMDMRKRMGA
;
A
#
# COMPACT_ATOMS: atom_id res chain seq x y z
N MET A 1 -28.33 -20.07 34.51
CA MET A 1 -27.32 -19.07 34.10
C MET A 1 -27.50 -18.71 32.64
N SER A 2 -28.57 -17.97 32.34
CA SER A 2 -28.87 -17.36 31.04
C SER A 2 -29.49 -16.00 31.38
N LYS A 3 -29.15 -14.98 30.59
CA LYS A 3 -29.31 -13.52 30.81
C LYS A 3 -28.06 -12.81 31.33
N LEU A 4 -27.07 -12.62 30.44
CA LEU A 4 -26.26 -11.40 30.45
C LEU A 4 -25.65 -11.02 29.08
N HIS A 5 -26.16 -11.56 27.96
CA HIS A 5 -25.57 -11.30 26.63
C HIS A 5 -26.46 -10.50 25.65
N ASP A 6 -27.69 -10.13 26.03
CA ASP A 6 -28.66 -9.53 25.08
C ASP A 6 -28.94 -8.02 25.25
N ALA A 7 -28.18 -7.29 26.07
CA ALA A 7 -28.54 -5.89 26.39
C ALA A 7 -27.63 -4.80 25.78
N LYS A 8 -26.64 -5.12 24.93
CA LYS A 8 -25.76 -4.09 24.32
C LYS A 8 -25.81 -3.96 22.80
N TYR A 9 -26.59 -4.78 22.09
CA TYR A 9 -26.69 -4.70 20.62
C TYR A 9 -27.85 -3.85 20.09
N ASN A 10 -28.83 -3.48 20.92
CA ASN A 10 -30.07 -2.80 20.47
C ASN A 10 -30.07 -1.27 20.56
N LYS A 11 -28.92 -0.61 20.74
CA LYS A 11 -28.87 0.88 20.80
C LYS A 11 -28.45 1.54 19.48
N TRP A 12 -27.80 0.81 18.57
CA TRP A 12 -27.30 1.34 17.30
C TRP A 12 -28.33 1.30 16.16
N ASP A 13 -29.11 0.22 16.07
CA ASP A 13 -30.17 0.11 15.05
C ASP A 13 -31.30 1.14 15.25
N LYS A 14 -31.58 1.51 16.51
CA LYS A 14 -32.60 2.51 16.84
C LYS A 14 -32.17 3.93 16.45
N LEU A 15 -30.89 4.28 16.67
CA LEU A 15 -30.34 5.58 16.30
C LEU A 15 -30.19 5.74 14.78
N ALA A 16 -29.91 4.65 14.05
CA ALA A 16 -29.82 4.65 12.60
C ALA A 16 -31.21 4.81 11.94
N THR A 17 -32.24 4.16 12.49
CA THR A 17 -33.63 4.27 12.00
C THR A 17 -34.20 5.67 12.28
N GLU A 18 -33.95 6.25 13.45
CA GLU A 18 -34.38 7.62 13.81
C GLU A 18 -33.69 8.74 12.99
N LEU A 19 -32.53 8.45 12.38
CA LEU A 19 -31.81 9.37 11.49
C LEU A 19 -32.33 9.28 10.04
N ASP A 20 -32.71 8.06 9.61
CA ASP A 20 -33.28 7.78 8.28
C ASP A 20 -34.69 8.39 8.15
N GLU A 21 -35.51 8.32 9.21
CA GLU A 21 -36.84 8.95 9.25
C GLU A 21 -36.79 10.50 9.23
N LYS A 22 -35.66 11.11 9.59
CA LYS A 22 -35.47 12.58 9.54
C LYS A 22 -34.95 13.09 8.19
N LEU A 23 -34.44 12.21 7.33
CA LEU A 23 -33.92 12.57 6.01
C LEU A 23 -34.99 12.51 4.91
N ASP A 24 -36.20 12.04 5.23
CA ASP A 24 -37.30 11.80 4.28
C ASP A 24 -38.35 12.94 4.22
N ILE A 25 -38.04 14.13 4.76
CA ILE A 25 -38.94 15.30 4.71
C ILE A 25 -38.13 16.57 4.38
N GLU A 26 -37.85 16.80 3.10
CA GLU A 26 -38.01 18.10 2.41
C GLU A 26 -37.50 17.98 0.97
N GLU A 27 -38.33 18.43 0.01
CA GLU A 27 -38.10 18.47 -1.45
C GLU A 27 -38.14 17.13 -2.21
N VAL A 28 -39.35 16.67 -2.55
CA VAL A 28 -39.85 16.42 -3.94
C VAL A 28 -41.14 15.60 -3.80
N SER A 29 -42.26 16.24 -3.47
CA SER A 29 -43.57 15.56 -3.41
C SER A 29 -44.70 16.29 -4.14
N ASN A 30 -44.57 17.57 -4.50
CA ASN A 30 -45.69 18.30 -5.10
C ASN A 30 -45.73 18.31 -6.64
N ASP A 31 -44.59 18.26 -7.34
CA ASP A 31 -44.60 18.31 -8.83
C ASP A 31 -44.99 16.96 -9.49
N TYR A 32 -44.82 15.85 -8.77
CA TYR A 32 -45.09 14.51 -9.30
C TYR A 32 -46.58 14.15 -9.35
N GLN A 33 -47.43 14.86 -8.59
CA GLN A 33 -48.87 14.64 -8.56
C GLN A 33 -49.60 15.40 -9.68
N GLU A 34 -49.13 16.59 -10.09
CA GLU A 34 -49.70 17.32 -11.23
C GLU A 34 -49.32 16.69 -12.59
N LEU A 35 -48.09 16.19 -12.73
CA LEU A 35 -47.64 15.51 -13.96
C LEU A 35 -48.36 14.19 -14.22
N ARG A 36 -48.75 13.45 -13.16
CA ARG A 36 -49.59 12.25 -13.30
C ARG A 36 -51.01 12.56 -13.82
N GLY A 37 -51.51 13.79 -13.59
CA GLY A 37 -52.79 14.26 -14.10
C GLY A 37 -52.78 14.72 -15.56
N CYS A 38 -51.64 15.24 -16.04
CA CYS A 38 -51.47 15.66 -17.43
C CYS A 38 -51.21 14.49 -18.39
N VAL A 39 -50.42 13.48 -17.98
CA VAL A 39 -50.08 12.33 -18.85
C VAL A 39 -51.29 11.44 -19.15
N LYS A 40 -52.32 11.41 -18.30
CA LYS A 40 -53.59 10.71 -18.61
C LYS A 40 -54.44 11.40 -19.68
N ARG A 41 -54.12 12.64 -20.08
CA ARG A 41 -54.87 13.39 -21.10
C ARG A 41 -54.16 13.48 -22.47
N MET A 42 -52.90 13.06 -22.57
CA MET A 42 -52.13 13.17 -23.82
C MET A 42 -51.97 11.85 -24.62
N ASN A 43 -52.53 10.73 -24.14
CA ASN A 43 -52.52 9.46 -24.89
C ASN A 43 -53.80 9.22 -25.72
N ALA A 44 -54.38 10.30 -26.24
CA ALA A 44 -55.33 10.23 -27.33
C ALA A 44 -54.72 10.95 -28.55
N ASP A 45 -54.47 10.15 -29.58
CA ASP A 45 -54.14 10.52 -30.98
C ASP A 45 -52.64 10.48 -31.40
N PRO A 46 -52.25 9.62 -32.36
CA PRO A 46 -50.90 9.56 -32.90
C PRO A 46 -50.81 10.22 -34.29
N SER A 47 -50.18 11.39 -34.41
CA SER A 47 -49.59 11.81 -35.70
C SER A 47 -48.50 12.88 -35.54
N THR A 48 -47.53 12.84 -36.48
CA THR A 48 -46.45 13.81 -36.78
C THR A 48 -45.23 13.79 -35.86
N SER A 49 -43.98 14.06 -36.29
CA SER A 49 -43.24 13.94 -37.56
C SER A 49 -41.76 14.26 -37.23
N LEU A 50 -40.82 13.60 -37.93
CA LEU A 50 -39.41 13.97 -38.22
C LEU A 50 -38.78 15.20 -37.54
N GLY A 51 -37.63 15.00 -36.89
CA GLY A 51 -36.57 15.99 -36.75
C GLY A 51 -35.64 15.80 -35.54
N HIS A 52 -34.36 15.48 -35.76
CA HIS A 52 -33.15 16.06 -35.12
C HIS A 52 -31.92 15.11 -35.06
N ASP A 53 -31.19 15.01 -36.18
CA ASP A 53 -29.84 14.41 -36.26
C ASP A 53 -28.72 15.34 -35.74
N THR A 54 -28.95 16.06 -34.63
CA THR A 54 -27.96 17.00 -34.07
C THR A 54 -27.61 16.73 -32.60
N ALA A 55 -28.39 15.92 -31.88
CA ALA A 55 -28.18 15.69 -30.44
C ALA A 55 -27.15 14.59 -30.12
N VAL A 56 -27.09 13.53 -30.94
CA VAL A 56 -26.28 12.31 -30.69
C VAL A 56 -24.78 12.57 -30.82
N LEU A 57 -24.36 13.46 -31.73
CA LEU A 57 -22.96 13.89 -31.84
C LEU A 57 -22.50 14.73 -30.64
N SER A 58 -23.42 15.37 -29.91
CA SER A 58 -23.09 16.19 -28.73
C SER A 58 -22.89 15.36 -27.46
N SER A 59 -23.60 14.22 -27.32
CA SER A 59 -23.52 13.38 -26.12
C SER A 59 -22.25 12.51 -26.10
N ALA A 60 -21.78 12.04 -27.26
CA ALA A 60 -20.51 11.34 -27.40
C ALA A 60 -19.32 12.27 -27.09
N HIS A 61 -19.34 13.51 -27.62
CA HIS A 61 -18.36 14.54 -27.27
C HIS A 61 -18.41 14.91 -25.78
N ALA A 62 -19.60 14.97 -25.17
CA ALA A 62 -19.73 15.24 -23.73
C ALA A 62 -19.17 14.11 -22.85
N ALA A 63 -19.28 12.85 -23.29
CA ALA A 63 -18.71 11.70 -22.57
C ALA A 63 -17.18 11.64 -22.72
N GLU A 64 -16.63 11.93 -23.89
CA GLU A 64 -15.18 12.06 -24.11
C GLU A 64 -14.59 13.23 -23.32
N ASN A 65 -15.29 14.37 -23.26
CA ASN A 65 -14.90 15.50 -22.42
C ASN A 65 -14.88 15.15 -20.92
N LYS A 66 -15.88 14.42 -20.41
CA LYS A 66 -15.89 13.95 -19.01
C LYS A 66 -14.74 12.98 -18.71
N LYS A 67 -14.39 12.09 -19.63
CA LYS A 67 -13.25 11.17 -19.48
C LYS A 67 -11.93 11.93 -19.50
N ALA A 68 -11.81 12.93 -20.37
CA ALA A 68 -10.65 13.83 -20.41
C ALA A 68 -10.50 14.64 -19.12
N GLU A 69 -11.61 15.13 -18.55
CA GLU A 69 -11.65 15.81 -17.25
C GLU A 69 -11.21 14.90 -16.08
N GLN A 70 -11.68 13.64 -16.04
CA GLN A 70 -11.26 12.67 -15.03
C GLN A 70 -9.76 12.32 -15.15
N ILE A 71 -9.27 12.13 -16.37
CA ILE A 71 -7.82 11.90 -16.62
C ILE A 71 -7.02 13.13 -16.21
N ALA A 72 -7.52 14.35 -16.47
CA ALA A 72 -6.88 15.58 -16.03
C ALA A 72 -6.86 15.70 -14.50
N LEU A 73 -7.93 15.29 -13.81
CA LEU A 73 -8.02 15.28 -12.35
C LEU A 73 -7.06 14.24 -11.74
N LEU A 74 -6.98 13.03 -12.30
CA LEU A 74 -6.03 11.98 -11.90
C LEU A 74 -4.59 12.42 -12.11
N LYS A 75 -4.27 13.01 -13.28
CA LYS A 75 -2.94 13.59 -13.54
C LYS A 75 -2.61 14.70 -12.54
N THR A 76 -3.59 15.54 -12.20
CA THR A 76 -3.42 16.60 -11.19
C THR A 76 -3.19 16.01 -9.80
N ALA A 77 -3.92 14.97 -9.40
CA ALA A 77 -3.75 14.31 -8.11
C ALA A 77 -2.41 13.58 -8.00
N MET A 78 -1.99 12.87 -9.06
CA MET A 78 -0.66 12.26 -9.15
C MET A 78 0.44 13.31 -9.13
N SER A 79 0.25 14.44 -9.81
CA SER A 79 1.19 15.57 -9.77
C SER A 79 1.29 16.16 -8.37
N LYS A 80 0.17 16.33 -7.66
CA LYS A 80 0.15 16.79 -6.25
C LYS A 80 0.82 15.81 -5.30
N GLN A 81 0.61 14.51 -5.48
CA GLN A 81 1.26 13.48 -4.68
C GLN A 81 2.78 13.47 -4.94
N LYS A 82 3.19 13.52 -6.22
CA LYS A 82 4.60 13.63 -6.59
C LYS A 82 5.23 14.89 -6.03
N GLU A 83 4.53 16.02 -6.10
CA GLU A 83 4.97 17.28 -5.50
C GLU A 83 5.11 17.16 -3.98
N MET A 84 4.20 16.46 -3.29
CA MET A 84 4.30 16.20 -1.85
C MET A 84 5.50 15.29 -1.52
N GLU A 85 5.75 14.25 -2.32
CA GLU A 85 6.91 13.36 -2.17
C GLU A 85 8.23 14.09 -2.43
N ASP A 86 8.29 14.90 -3.48
CA ASP A 86 9.44 15.74 -3.81
C ASP A 86 9.64 16.84 -2.75
N ASN A 87 8.54 17.31 -2.14
CA ASN A 87 8.58 18.22 -1.00
C ASN A 87 9.16 17.58 0.27
N LEU A 88 9.25 16.25 0.36
CA LEU A 88 9.93 15.56 1.48
C LEU A 88 11.40 15.26 1.19
N LYS A 89 11.85 15.36 -0.06
CA LYS A 89 13.22 15.04 -0.46
C LYS A 89 14.15 16.25 -0.32
N LEU A 90 15.34 15.99 0.18
CA LEU A 90 16.50 16.85 0.12
C LEU A 90 17.59 16.11 -0.64
N GLU A 91 17.99 16.63 -1.78
CA GLU A 91 19.18 16.16 -2.49
C GLU A 91 20.33 17.14 -2.24
N ILE A 92 21.47 16.63 -1.82
CA ILE A 92 22.73 17.35 -1.75
C ILE A 92 23.60 16.75 -2.85
N SER A 93 23.87 17.54 -3.89
CA SER A 93 24.68 17.16 -5.03
C SER A 93 25.75 18.19 -5.33
N ALA A 94 26.89 17.70 -5.83
CA ALA A 94 28.10 18.47 -6.11
C ALA A 94 28.71 19.18 -4.89
N ASP A 95 30.03 19.28 -4.89
CA ASP A 95 30.85 19.77 -3.77
C ASP A 95 30.78 21.30 -3.61
N THR A 96 29.58 21.84 -3.40
CA THR A 96 29.32 23.29 -3.35
C THR A 96 29.65 23.92 -2.01
N ASP A 97 29.69 23.11 -0.95
CA ASP A 97 30.04 23.56 0.39
C ASP A 97 31.53 23.36 0.66
N SER A 98 32.25 24.41 1.04
CA SER A 98 33.68 24.31 1.40
C SER A 98 33.92 23.54 2.70
N GLN A 99 32.89 23.25 3.49
CA GLN A 99 33.03 22.57 4.78
C GLN A 99 33.31 21.07 4.59
N SER A 100 34.41 20.59 5.18
CA SER A 100 34.76 19.17 5.21
C SER A 100 33.80 18.33 6.05
N THR A 101 33.06 18.96 6.97
CA THR A 101 32.12 18.32 7.89
C THR A 101 30.80 19.09 7.89
N VAL A 102 29.69 18.40 7.69
CA VAL A 102 28.34 18.96 7.64
C VAL A 102 27.44 18.25 8.64
N THR A 103 26.72 19.01 9.46
CA THR A 103 25.70 18.47 10.37
C THR A 103 24.32 18.64 9.73
N ILE A 104 23.57 17.55 9.65
CA ILE A 104 22.19 17.49 9.13
C ILE A 104 21.24 17.40 10.32
N ASP A 105 20.87 18.56 10.86
CA ASP A 105 19.89 18.73 11.93
C ASP A 105 18.52 19.14 11.37
N ALA A 106 17.56 19.43 12.26
CA ALA A 106 16.22 19.84 11.88
C ALA A 106 16.19 21.15 11.08
N ASP A 107 17.12 22.07 11.37
CA ASP A 107 17.22 23.37 10.72
C ASP A 107 17.80 23.24 9.31
N TYR A 108 18.79 22.37 9.12
CA TYR A 108 19.32 22.02 7.80
C TYR A 108 18.25 21.39 6.91
N LEU A 109 17.47 20.46 7.49
CA LEU A 109 16.45 19.72 6.75
C LEU A 109 15.25 20.58 6.37
N LYS A 110 14.92 21.66 7.08
CA LYS A 110 13.76 22.53 6.78
C LYS A 110 12.46 21.74 6.54
N GLY A 111 12.24 20.69 7.33
CA GLY A 111 11.06 19.81 7.23
C GLY A 111 11.17 18.67 6.20
N LYS A 112 12.27 18.59 5.43
CA LYS A 112 12.58 17.44 4.57
C LYS A 112 12.86 16.20 5.43
N LYS A 113 12.53 15.03 4.90
CA LYS A 113 12.60 13.74 5.61
C LYS A 113 13.31 12.63 4.83
N VAL A 114 13.54 12.80 3.53
CA VAL A 114 14.34 11.87 2.73
C VAL A 114 15.59 12.60 2.30
N LEU A 115 16.76 12.02 2.60
CA LEU A 115 18.05 12.61 2.25
C LEU A 115 18.73 11.80 1.15
N THR A 116 19.18 12.47 0.10
CA THR A 116 20.03 11.88 -0.94
C THR A 116 21.35 12.65 -0.99
N LEU A 117 22.45 11.94 -0.76
CA LEU A 117 23.81 12.42 -0.97
C LEU A 117 24.29 11.86 -2.31
N ARG A 118 24.54 12.73 -3.31
CA ARG A 118 24.86 12.31 -4.68
C ARG A 118 26.14 12.94 -5.18
N SER A 119 27.05 12.13 -5.71
CA SER A 119 28.29 12.61 -6.34
C SER A 119 29.11 13.53 -5.44
N ILE A 120 29.22 13.17 -4.16
CA ILE A 120 30.01 13.90 -3.16
C ILE A 120 31.32 13.15 -2.91
N SER A 121 32.41 13.91 -2.77
CA SER A 121 33.74 13.36 -2.49
C SER A 121 34.31 13.89 -1.18
N SER A 122 35.02 13.03 -0.43
CA SER A 122 35.90 13.41 0.68
C SER A 122 35.29 14.30 1.77
N LYS A 123 34.07 13.96 2.24
CA LYS A 123 33.34 14.72 3.27
C LYS A 123 32.83 13.87 4.42
N VAL A 124 32.47 14.53 5.51
CA VAL A 124 31.82 13.92 6.67
C VAL A 124 30.42 14.51 6.87
N TYR A 125 29.38 13.69 6.85
CA TYR A 125 28.01 14.09 7.20
C TYR A 125 27.60 13.47 8.54
N THR A 126 27.10 14.28 9.46
CA THR A 126 26.55 13.80 10.74
C THR A 126 25.04 14.02 10.76
N LEU A 127 24.27 12.95 10.84
CA LEU A 127 22.81 12.98 10.82
C LEU A 127 22.28 13.04 12.26
N GLU A 128 21.82 14.22 12.69
CA GLU A 128 21.36 14.49 14.07
C GLU A 128 19.84 14.73 14.15
N SER A 129 19.12 14.48 13.05
CA SER A 129 17.66 14.56 13.01
C SER A 129 17.07 13.30 12.39
N SER A 130 15.86 12.94 12.82
CA SER A 130 15.17 11.76 12.30
C SER A 130 14.76 11.94 10.84
N LEU A 131 15.16 10.96 10.03
CA LEU A 131 14.90 10.86 8.59
C LEU A 131 14.03 9.64 8.31
N ILE A 132 13.24 9.67 7.24
CA ILE A 132 12.52 8.50 6.72
C ILE A 132 13.51 7.54 6.07
N LYS A 133 14.32 8.03 5.13
CA LYS A 133 15.24 7.21 4.33
C LYS A 133 16.47 8.01 3.92
N VAL A 134 17.60 7.34 3.76
CA VAL A 134 18.88 7.94 3.32
C VAL A 134 19.41 7.18 2.10
N PHE A 135 19.78 7.93 1.07
CA PHE A 135 20.44 7.43 -0.13
C PHE A 135 21.84 8.05 -0.25
N ILE A 136 22.82 7.22 -0.60
CA ILE A 136 24.20 7.62 -0.87
C ILE A 136 24.55 7.06 -2.25
N GLU A 137 24.67 7.93 -3.23
CA GLU A 137 24.76 7.53 -4.64
C GLU A 137 26.00 8.16 -5.28
N ASP A 138 26.79 7.34 -5.97
CA ASP A 138 27.97 7.79 -6.74
C ASP A 138 28.97 8.64 -5.93
N CYS A 139 29.12 8.37 -4.63
CA CYS A 139 29.99 9.12 -3.72
C CYS A 139 31.36 8.46 -3.54
N GLU A 140 32.40 9.25 -3.26
CA GLU A 140 33.78 8.78 -3.08
C GLU A 140 34.41 9.26 -1.77
N GLY A 141 34.91 8.37 -0.92
CA GLY A 141 35.59 8.76 0.32
C GLY A 141 34.70 9.52 1.32
N LEU A 142 33.39 9.27 1.29
CA LEU A 142 32.41 9.92 2.17
C LEU A 142 32.31 9.20 3.52
N THR A 143 32.22 9.94 4.62
CA THR A 143 31.83 9.39 5.93
C THR A 143 30.45 9.88 6.32
N VAL A 144 29.57 8.98 6.77
CA VAL A 144 28.23 9.31 7.26
C VAL A 144 28.04 8.75 8.67
N ASN A 145 27.82 9.63 9.65
CA ASN A 145 27.54 9.26 11.04
C ASN A 145 26.02 9.34 11.27
N VAL A 146 25.39 8.19 11.49
CA VAL A 146 23.95 8.07 11.75
C VAL A 146 23.73 8.11 13.27
N LYS A 147 23.41 9.29 13.81
CA LYS A 147 23.22 9.51 15.26
C LYS A 147 21.75 9.56 15.69
N GLU A 148 20.83 9.65 14.75
CA GLU A 148 19.39 9.64 15.00
C GLU A 148 18.63 8.60 14.18
N ASN A 149 17.37 8.39 14.54
CA ASN A 149 16.51 7.36 13.93
C ASN A 149 16.28 7.60 12.44
N VAL A 150 16.68 6.63 11.62
CA VAL A 150 16.12 6.43 10.27
C VAL A 150 14.84 5.62 10.42
N ILE A 151 13.67 6.23 10.19
CA ILE A 151 12.34 5.68 10.52
C ILE A 151 12.06 4.39 9.76
N THR A 152 12.36 4.34 8.47
CA THR A 152 12.23 3.09 7.71
C THR A 152 13.36 2.13 8.07
N GLN A 153 14.40 2.61 8.75
CA GLN A 153 15.61 1.86 9.09
C GLN A 153 16.38 1.38 7.87
N HIS A 154 16.23 2.05 6.72
CA HIS A 154 16.94 1.76 5.48
C HIS A 154 17.92 2.88 5.11
N VAL A 155 19.20 2.52 4.97
CA VAL A 155 20.21 3.31 4.27
C VAL A 155 20.59 2.56 2.99
N GLU A 156 20.49 3.22 1.84
CA GLU A 156 20.86 2.65 0.54
C GLU A 156 22.10 3.33 0.00
N ILE A 157 23.09 2.53 -0.37
CA ILE A 157 24.37 2.95 -0.93
C ILE A 157 24.50 2.30 -2.31
N SER A 158 24.76 3.10 -3.35
CA SER A 158 24.90 2.59 -4.72
C SER A 158 26.01 3.30 -5.48
N GLY A 159 26.79 2.55 -6.26
CA GLY A 159 27.82 3.11 -7.14
C GLY A 159 28.95 3.86 -6.41
N CYS A 160 29.17 3.57 -5.13
CA CYS A 160 30.06 4.34 -4.28
C CYS A 160 31.45 3.70 -4.12
N GLU A 161 32.46 4.51 -3.80
CA GLU A 161 33.81 4.04 -3.48
C GLU A 161 34.32 4.62 -2.15
N GLY A 162 34.83 3.79 -1.25
CA GLY A 162 35.45 4.26 -0.01
C GLY A 162 34.49 4.93 0.98
N VAL A 163 33.18 4.65 0.88
CA VAL A 163 32.17 5.23 1.79
C VAL A 163 32.18 4.51 3.14
N VAL A 164 32.22 5.27 4.22
CA VAL A 164 32.17 4.79 5.61
C VAL A 164 30.85 5.21 6.26
N VAL A 165 30.07 4.28 6.77
CA VAL A 165 28.85 4.55 7.55
C VAL A 165 29.05 4.12 8.98
N ASN A 166 28.98 5.09 9.91
CA ASN A 166 29.03 4.84 11.35
C ASN A 166 27.61 4.87 11.91
N VAL A 167 27.12 3.73 12.37
CA VAL A 167 25.78 3.54 12.92
C VAL A 167 25.86 3.70 14.44
N GLU A 168 25.56 4.90 14.93
CA GLU A 168 25.52 5.24 16.36
C GLU A 168 24.09 5.12 16.94
N LYS A 169 23.08 5.13 16.07
CA LYS A 169 21.68 4.84 16.39
C LYS A 169 21.19 3.67 15.54
N ARG A 170 20.37 2.78 16.11
CA ARG A 170 19.91 1.56 15.44
C ARG A 170 19.34 1.85 14.04
N CYS A 171 19.91 1.17 13.05
CA CYS A 171 19.45 1.12 11.67
C CYS A 171 19.46 -0.35 11.25
N SER A 172 18.28 -0.94 11.06
CA SER A 172 18.16 -2.39 10.81
C SER A 172 18.70 -2.81 9.46
N THR A 173 18.47 -2.02 8.41
CA THR A 173 18.83 -2.41 7.04
C THR A 173 19.78 -1.40 6.42
N ILE A 174 20.93 -1.90 5.98
CA ILE A 174 21.83 -1.14 5.09
C ILE A 174 21.97 -1.96 3.82
N GLN A 175 21.70 -1.35 2.67
CA GLN A 175 21.86 -1.99 1.37
C GLN A 175 22.99 -1.30 0.62
N ILE A 176 23.92 -2.08 0.09
CA ILE A 176 25.15 -1.60 -0.55
C ILE A 176 25.34 -2.32 -1.88
N ASP A 177 24.98 -1.65 -2.96
CA ASP A 177 25.03 -2.23 -4.29
C ASP A 177 26.09 -1.56 -5.16
N LEU A 178 26.70 -2.34 -6.05
CA LEU A 178 27.63 -1.88 -7.09
C LEU A 178 28.75 -0.96 -6.56
N SER A 179 29.20 -1.19 -5.33
CA SER A 179 30.12 -0.29 -4.61
C SER A 179 31.48 -0.96 -4.31
N LYS A 180 32.47 -0.17 -3.89
CA LYS A 180 33.83 -0.66 -3.60
C LYS A 180 34.39 -0.06 -2.32
N ASN A 181 35.16 -0.85 -1.56
CA ASN A 181 35.88 -0.36 -0.38
C ASN A 181 34.99 0.33 0.67
N CYS A 182 33.70 -0.05 0.73
CA CYS A 182 32.77 0.53 1.69
C CYS A 182 32.97 -0.09 3.08
N THR A 183 32.71 0.68 4.13
CA THR A 183 32.79 0.21 5.52
C THR A 183 31.51 0.57 6.27
N VAL A 184 30.98 -0.37 7.04
CA VAL A 184 29.87 -0.15 7.98
C VAL A 184 30.35 -0.46 9.38
N ASN A 185 30.25 0.51 10.29
CA ASN A 185 30.64 0.37 11.69
C ASN A 185 29.40 0.49 12.57
N TYR A 186 29.03 -0.57 13.27
CA TYR A 186 27.98 -0.53 14.28
C TYR A 186 28.56 -0.27 15.67
N SER A 187 28.01 0.72 16.37
CA SER A 187 28.28 0.93 17.79
C SER A 187 27.75 -0.23 18.65
N PRO A 188 28.25 -0.43 19.88
CA PRO A 188 27.65 -1.40 20.79
C PRO A 188 26.15 -1.15 20.96
N SER A 189 25.34 -2.21 21.04
CA SER A 189 23.88 -2.16 21.20
C SER A 189 23.06 -1.57 20.03
N THR A 190 23.69 -1.21 18.90
CA THR A 190 22.95 -0.71 17.71
C THR A 190 22.64 -1.79 16.68
N PHE A 191 23.14 -3.01 16.87
CA PHE A 191 22.87 -4.18 16.02
C PHE A 191 22.13 -5.27 16.82
N ASN A 192 20.81 -5.30 16.66
CA ASN A 192 19.94 -6.33 17.22
C ASN A 192 19.89 -7.51 16.24
N GLY A 193 20.88 -8.39 16.36
CA GLY A 193 21.23 -9.47 15.42
C GLY A 193 20.11 -10.40 14.91
N VAL A 194 18.89 -10.29 15.44
CA VAL A 194 17.70 -10.99 14.93
C VAL A 194 17.28 -10.45 13.56
N ASP A 195 17.11 -9.12 13.42
CA ASP A 195 16.52 -8.50 12.23
C ASP A 195 17.48 -7.64 11.43
N ASP A 196 18.61 -7.24 12.03
CA ASP A 196 19.50 -6.27 11.40
C ASP A 196 20.35 -6.97 10.32
N ARG A 197 20.41 -6.37 9.12
CA ARG A 197 21.02 -6.93 7.90
C ARG A 197 21.81 -5.85 7.15
N VAL A 198 23.00 -6.22 6.67
CA VAL A 198 23.70 -5.47 5.62
C VAL A 198 23.62 -6.27 4.33
N TYR A 199 22.79 -5.83 3.38
CA TYR A 199 22.67 -6.44 2.07
C TYR A 199 23.73 -5.89 1.13
N HIS A 200 24.27 -6.75 0.26
CA HIS A 200 25.15 -6.29 -0.81
C HIS A 200 25.04 -7.11 -2.09
N ALA A 201 25.16 -6.42 -3.22
CA ALA A 201 25.17 -7.02 -4.54
C ALA A 201 26.16 -6.29 -5.46
N GLY A 202 27.00 -7.03 -6.19
CA GLY A 202 28.04 -6.44 -7.04
C GLY A 202 29.09 -5.59 -6.30
N THR A 203 29.20 -5.73 -4.98
CA THR A 203 30.07 -4.91 -4.12
C THR A 203 31.37 -5.63 -3.76
N SER A 204 32.52 -4.96 -3.90
CA SER A 204 33.83 -5.56 -3.59
C SER A 204 34.52 -4.90 -2.39
N SER A 205 35.14 -5.70 -1.52
CA SER A 205 35.84 -5.21 -0.31
C SER A 205 34.95 -4.41 0.63
N LEU A 206 33.71 -4.89 0.86
CA LEU A 206 32.83 -4.37 1.91
C LEU A 206 33.34 -4.85 3.27
N THR A 207 33.54 -3.94 4.22
CA THR A 207 33.89 -4.28 5.60
C THR A 207 32.72 -3.97 6.54
N VAL A 208 32.29 -4.92 7.35
CA VAL A 208 31.26 -4.70 8.39
C VAL A 208 31.86 -5.02 9.76
N ASN A 209 31.78 -4.05 10.66
CA ASN A 209 32.31 -4.12 12.00
C ASN A 209 31.18 -4.04 13.04
N TYR A 210 31.15 -4.97 13.98
CA TYR A 210 30.24 -4.93 15.14
C TYR A 210 30.81 -5.71 16.32
N SER A 211 30.74 -5.12 17.52
CA SER A 211 31.11 -5.78 18.78
C SER A 211 32.50 -6.45 18.78
N GLY A 212 33.49 -5.81 18.13
CA GLY A 212 34.87 -6.32 18.02
C GLY A 212 35.07 -7.40 16.95
N GLN A 213 34.03 -7.77 16.21
CA GLN A 213 34.12 -8.65 15.05
C GLN A 213 34.13 -7.84 13.76
N THR A 214 34.89 -8.35 12.79
CA THR A 214 34.99 -7.80 11.44
C THR A 214 34.70 -8.91 10.44
N VAL A 215 33.80 -8.64 9.50
CA VAL A 215 33.63 -9.46 8.31
C VAL A 215 33.99 -8.62 7.08
N VAL A 216 34.76 -9.21 6.18
CA VAL A 216 35.10 -8.61 4.89
C VAL A 216 34.43 -9.43 3.82
N CYS A 217 33.64 -8.78 2.98
CA CYS A 217 32.86 -9.38 1.91
C CYS A 217 33.35 -8.90 0.56
N ASP A 218 33.36 -9.80 -0.40
CA ASP A 218 33.76 -9.53 -1.78
C ASP A 218 32.88 -10.36 -2.70
N TYR A 219 32.00 -9.70 -3.44
CA TYR A 219 30.96 -10.31 -4.24
C TYR A 219 31.43 -11.49 -5.10
N GLU A 220 32.55 -11.33 -5.81
CA GLU A 220 33.06 -12.37 -6.70
C GLU A 220 33.74 -13.50 -5.91
N LYS A 221 34.51 -13.17 -4.86
CA LYS A 221 35.21 -14.16 -4.04
C LYS A 221 34.28 -14.97 -3.13
N ASP A 222 33.17 -14.37 -2.70
CA ASP A 222 32.14 -15.00 -1.89
C ASP A 222 31.23 -15.92 -2.73
N GLY A 223 31.50 -16.04 -4.03
CA GLY A 223 30.91 -17.06 -4.89
C GLY A 223 29.65 -16.62 -5.63
N ALA A 224 29.50 -15.33 -5.93
CA ALA A 224 28.45 -14.87 -6.83
C ALA A 224 28.50 -15.60 -8.16
N ARG A 225 27.37 -16.15 -8.60
CA ARG A 225 27.26 -16.89 -9.87
C ARG A 225 26.37 -16.11 -10.82
N GLN A 226 26.96 -15.41 -11.79
CA GLN A 226 26.19 -14.79 -12.85
C GLN A 226 25.74 -15.88 -13.84
N ARG A 227 24.43 -16.15 -13.94
CA ARG A 227 23.87 -17.09 -14.93
C ARG A 227 23.23 -16.31 -16.08
N GLY A 228 23.85 -16.33 -17.26
CA GLY A 228 23.31 -15.66 -18.44
C GLY A 228 23.40 -14.13 -18.38
N GLU A 229 22.35 -13.43 -18.82
CA GLU A 229 22.27 -11.95 -18.91
C GLU A 229 21.82 -11.25 -17.60
N GLN A 230 21.80 -11.96 -16.47
CA GLN A 230 21.34 -11.42 -15.18
C GLN A 230 22.22 -10.26 -14.69
N SER A 231 21.60 -9.19 -14.18
CA SER A 231 22.33 -8.06 -13.59
C SER A 231 23.03 -8.49 -12.29
N LYS A 232 24.10 -7.79 -11.92
CA LYS A 232 24.82 -8.05 -10.66
C LYS A 232 23.96 -7.84 -9.41
N GLU A 233 22.80 -7.18 -9.52
CA GLU A 233 21.87 -6.96 -8.40
C GLU A 233 20.97 -8.16 -8.12
N GLU A 234 20.87 -9.13 -9.05
CA GLU A 234 19.97 -10.29 -8.91
C GLU A 234 20.52 -11.37 -7.95
N TYR A 235 21.85 -11.46 -7.82
CA TYR A 235 22.50 -12.30 -6.82
C TYR A 235 22.95 -11.38 -5.69
N GLN A 236 22.46 -11.61 -4.48
CA GLN A 236 22.75 -10.76 -3.33
C GLN A 236 23.33 -11.60 -2.20
N PHE A 237 23.98 -10.94 -1.25
CA PHE A 237 24.42 -11.52 0.00
C PHE A 237 23.88 -10.69 1.16
N ALA A 238 23.85 -11.28 2.35
CA ALA A 238 23.52 -10.56 3.56
C ALA A 238 24.55 -10.85 4.65
N VAL A 239 25.03 -9.78 5.28
CA VAL A 239 25.76 -9.84 6.54
C VAL A 239 24.79 -9.73 7.70
N PHE A 240 24.87 -10.65 8.64
CA PHE A 240 24.02 -10.68 9.82
C PHE A 240 24.64 -11.43 10.98
N TRP A 241 24.01 -11.31 12.15
CA TRP A 241 24.44 -12.04 13.33
C TRP A 241 23.86 -13.46 13.31
N LYS A 242 24.74 -14.46 13.36
CA LYS A 242 24.38 -15.87 13.39
C LYS A 242 25.36 -16.60 14.29
N GLU A 243 24.88 -17.41 15.22
CA GLU A 243 25.73 -18.23 16.10
C GLU A 243 26.83 -17.41 16.81
N GLU A 244 26.45 -16.28 17.42
CA GLU A 244 27.37 -15.38 18.15
C GLU A 244 28.47 -14.73 17.30
N LYS A 245 28.34 -14.74 15.97
CA LYS A 245 29.27 -14.09 15.06
C LYS A 245 28.62 -13.36 13.90
N LEU A 246 29.34 -12.40 13.33
CA LEU A 246 29.00 -11.85 12.02
C LEU A 246 29.25 -12.91 10.93
N SER A 247 28.23 -13.17 10.13
CA SER A 247 28.28 -14.11 9.00
C SER A 247 27.81 -13.41 7.74
N ASN A 248 28.46 -13.69 6.61
CA ASN A 248 28.04 -13.27 5.27
C ASN A 248 27.54 -14.50 4.51
N GLU A 249 26.30 -14.49 4.04
CA GLU A 249 25.70 -15.63 3.33
C GLU A 249 24.97 -15.18 2.06
N PRO A 250 25.00 -15.97 0.97
CA PRO A 250 24.27 -15.67 -0.26
C PRO A 250 22.76 -15.73 -0.04
N LEU A 251 22.04 -14.84 -0.69
CA LEU A 251 20.59 -14.80 -0.73
C LEU A 251 20.04 -15.60 -1.92
N THR A 252 19.32 -16.67 -1.61
CA THR A 252 18.53 -17.45 -2.55
C THR A 252 17.15 -16.82 -2.71
N ARG A 253 16.79 -16.45 -3.93
CA ARG A 253 15.44 -15.97 -4.24
C ARG A 253 14.48 -17.14 -4.41
N ILE A 254 13.44 -17.20 -3.57
CA ILE A 254 12.31 -18.13 -3.72
C ILE A 254 11.03 -17.30 -3.90
N GLY A 255 10.52 -17.24 -5.14
CA GLY A 255 9.41 -16.35 -5.50
C GLY A 255 9.77 -14.88 -5.32
N ASN A 256 9.07 -14.19 -4.41
CA ASN A 256 9.32 -12.77 -4.06
C ASN A 256 10.16 -12.60 -2.78
N LYS A 257 10.77 -13.66 -2.23
CA LYS A 257 11.58 -13.60 -1.00
C LYS A 257 13.06 -13.91 -1.25
N PHE A 258 13.94 -13.33 -0.43
CA PHE A 258 15.38 -13.60 -0.37
C PHE A 258 15.70 -14.37 0.93
N LEU A 259 16.46 -15.48 0.86
CA LEU A 259 16.79 -16.37 1.99
C LEU A 259 18.29 -16.66 2.06
N THR A 260 18.93 -16.69 3.23
CA THR A 260 20.39 -16.95 3.35
C THR A 260 20.74 -18.44 3.53
N GLY A 261 21.83 -18.90 2.91
CA GLY A 261 22.49 -20.20 3.20
C GLY A 261 22.09 -21.41 2.32
N ASP A 262 22.92 -22.47 2.31
CA ASP A 262 22.65 -23.77 1.68
C ASP A 262 21.58 -24.52 2.48
N ILE A 263 20.40 -24.73 1.89
CA ILE A 263 19.29 -25.44 2.52
C ILE A 263 19.62 -26.93 2.59
N LYS A 264 20.16 -27.36 3.73
CA LYS A 264 20.05 -28.73 4.22
C LYS A 264 19.55 -28.64 5.66
N ASP A 265 18.28 -28.98 5.81
CA ASP A 265 17.55 -29.15 7.07
C ASP A 265 17.19 -27.86 7.82
N GLU A 266 15.96 -27.35 7.61
CA GLU A 266 15.31 -26.38 8.51
C GLU A 266 14.95 -27.09 9.84
N PRO A 267 15.31 -26.54 11.02
CA PRO A 267 14.70 -26.98 12.27
C PRO A 267 13.30 -26.35 12.39
N GLU A 268 12.26 -27.17 12.18
CA GLU A 268 10.82 -26.84 12.19
C GLU A 268 10.37 -25.88 13.32
N ALA A 269 11.08 -25.85 14.46
CA ALA A 269 10.79 -24.98 15.60
C ALA A 269 11.09 -23.48 15.38
N LEU A 270 12.10 -23.14 14.56
CA LEU A 270 12.46 -21.74 14.28
C LEU A 270 11.44 -21.09 13.34
N THR A 271 10.99 -21.86 12.34
CA THR A 271 9.94 -21.46 11.39
C THR A 271 8.59 -21.21 12.08
N GLU A 272 8.24 -22.01 13.09
CA GLU A 272 6.99 -21.84 13.83
C GLU A 272 7.00 -20.60 14.73
N THR A 273 8.14 -20.26 15.32
CA THR A 273 8.28 -19.05 16.16
C THR A 273 8.17 -17.77 15.32
N MET A 274 8.84 -17.72 14.17
CA MET A 274 8.75 -16.59 13.23
C MET A 274 7.35 -16.45 12.61
N LYS A 275 6.70 -17.58 12.31
CA LYS A 275 5.30 -17.60 11.84
C LYS A 275 4.37 -17.04 12.91
N LEU A 276 4.59 -17.39 14.17
CA LEU A 276 3.78 -16.90 15.29
C LEU A 276 3.96 -15.38 15.50
N GLU A 277 5.18 -14.85 15.40
CA GLU A 277 5.44 -13.42 15.52
C GLU A 277 4.82 -12.62 14.38
N LYS A 278 5.03 -13.03 13.12
CA LYS A 278 4.39 -12.38 11.96
C LYS A 278 2.87 -12.48 12.02
N LEU A 279 2.32 -13.60 12.50
CA LEU A 279 0.89 -13.76 12.68
C LEU A 279 0.35 -12.79 13.73
N LYS A 280 1.09 -12.57 14.83
CA LYS A 280 0.72 -11.59 15.86
C LYS A 280 0.71 -10.18 15.30
N GLU A 281 1.74 -9.75 14.57
CA GLU A 281 1.81 -8.40 13.98
C GLU A 281 0.65 -8.13 13.02
N VAL A 282 0.40 -9.04 12.07
CA VAL A 282 -0.70 -8.87 11.11
C VAL A 282 -2.06 -8.90 11.82
N THR A 283 -2.21 -9.74 12.84
CA THR A 283 -3.45 -9.83 13.62
C THR A 283 -3.68 -8.57 14.43
N GLN A 284 -2.63 -7.99 15.03
CA GLN A 284 -2.72 -6.72 15.75
C GLN A 284 -3.20 -5.59 14.82
N HIS A 285 -2.58 -5.41 13.65
CA HIS A 285 -3.02 -4.38 12.70
C HIS A 285 -4.44 -4.62 12.17
N LYS A 286 -4.82 -5.89 11.98
CA LYS A 286 -6.21 -6.25 11.65
C LYS A 286 -7.17 -5.81 12.76
N GLU A 287 -6.81 -6.02 14.03
CA GLU A 287 -7.63 -5.66 15.20
C GLU A 287 -7.74 -4.15 15.37
N GLU A 288 -6.62 -3.42 15.26
CA GLU A 288 -6.58 -1.94 15.26
C GLU A 288 -7.46 -1.36 14.13
N GLY A 289 -7.37 -1.93 12.93
CA GLY A 289 -8.23 -1.55 11.80
C GLY A 289 -9.71 -1.86 12.05
N ASN A 290 -10.02 -3.00 12.68
CA ASN A 290 -11.39 -3.37 13.04
C ASN A 290 -11.96 -2.43 14.11
N GLU A 291 -11.14 -2.01 15.08
CA GLU A 291 -11.54 -1.07 16.12
C GLU A 291 -11.79 0.32 15.55
N ALA A 292 -10.85 0.86 14.76
CA ALA A 292 -11.03 2.13 14.05
C ALA A 292 -12.29 2.11 13.16
N PHE A 293 -12.54 0.99 12.46
CA PHE A 293 -13.75 0.83 11.64
C PHE A 293 -15.03 0.88 12.48
N LYS A 294 -15.06 0.24 13.65
CA LYS A 294 -16.20 0.28 14.57
C LYS A 294 -16.45 1.69 15.12
N ASN A 295 -15.39 2.46 15.32
CA ASN A 295 -15.46 3.85 15.78
C ASN A 295 -15.84 4.83 14.65
N GLY A 296 -15.98 4.37 13.40
CA GLY A 296 -16.27 5.23 12.25
C GLY A 296 -15.04 5.96 11.68
N GLU A 297 -13.85 5.65 12.19
CA GLU A 297 -12.58 6.25 11.80
C GLU A 297 -12.02 5.56 10.54
N TYR A 298 -12.75 5.65 9.43
CA TYR A 298 -12.47 4.84 8.25
C TYR A 298 -11.10 5.11 7.59
N ALA A 299 -10.58 6.35 7.65
CA ALA A 299 -9.25 6.66 7.15
C ALA A 299 -8.13 6.01 7.98
N GLN A 300 -8.30 6.00 9.32
CA GLN A 300 -7.39 5.33 10.24
C GLN A 300 -7.47 3.80 10.05
N ALA A 301 -8.67 3.25 9.84
CA ALA A 301 -8.85 1.84 9.53
C ALA A 301 -8.12 1.45 8.23
N VAL A 302 -8.17 2.28 7.17
CA VAL A 302 -7.41 2.06 5.94
C VAL A 302 -5.91 1.96 6.21
N LEU A 303 -5.36 2.83 7.07
CA LEU A 303 -3.95 2.80 7.42
C LEU A 303 -3.58 1.47 8.08
N PHE A 304 -4.31 1.07 9.13
CA PHE A 304 -4.04 -0.18 9.84
C PHE A 304 -4.18 -1.42 8.95
N TYR A 305 -5.22 -1.50 8.10
CA TYR A 305 -5.31 -2.61 7.15
C TYR A 305 -4.19 -2.61 6.12
N THR A 306 -3.69 -1.44 5.71
CA THR A 306 -2.54 -1.34 4.79
C THR A 306 -1.27 -1.87 5.44
N LEU A 307 -1.00 -1.47 6.69
CA LEU A 307 0.11 -2.01 7.47
C LEU A 307 0.00 -3.54 7.61
N GLY A 308 -1.19 -4.05 7.90
CA GLY A 308 -1.45 -5.49 7.95
C GLY A 308 -1.14 -6.19 6.62
N VAL A 309 -1.60 -5.64 5.50
CA VAL A 309 -1.39 -6.20 4.14
C VAL A 309 0.10 -6.30 3.80
N GLU A 310 0.88 -5.26 4.10
CA GLU A 310 2.34 -5.22 3.83
C GLU A 310 3.12 -6.27 4.62
N LYS A 311 2.59 -6.72 5.76
CA LYS A 311 3.22 -7.71 6.64
C LYS A 311 2.80 -9.16 6.32
N VAL A 312 1.81 -9.37 5.44
CA VAL A 312 1.40 -10.74 5.08
C VAL A 312 2.51 -11.43 4.28
N THR A 313 2.79 -12.69 4.63
CA THR A 313 3.74 -13.53 3.88
C THR A 313 3.14 -14.92 3.60
N PRO A 314 3.68 -15.69 2.65
CA PRO A 314 3.23 -17.07 2.37
C PRO A 314 3.32 -18.06 3.54
N LEU A 315 3.97 -17.69 4.66
CA LEU A 315 4.03 -18.50 5.88
C LEU A 315 2.75 -18.38 6.73
N LEU A 316 1.94 -17.35 6.48
CA LEU A 316 0.72 -17.05 7.23
C LEU A 316 -0.51 -17.70 6.57
N PRO A 317 -1.62 -17.81 7.31
CA PRO A 317 -2.89 -18.31 6.75
C PRO A 317 -3.30 -17.57 5.47
N ASN A 318 -3.64 -18.34 4.44
CA ASN A 318 -3.95 -17.82 3.10
C ASN A 318 -5.19 -16.91 3.06
N ASP A 319 -6.06 -16.98 4.08
CA ASP A 319 -7.27 -16.16 4.21
C ASP A 319 -7.00 -14.76 4.78
N LEU A 320 -5.81 -14.50 5.32
CA LEU A 320 -5.49 -13.25 6.00
C LEU A 320 -5.37 -12.07 5.02
N TYR A 321 -4.66 -12.27 3.91
CA TYR A 321 -4.53 -11.28 2.83
C TYR A 321 -5.88 -10.86 2.22
N PRO A 322 -6.72 -11.77 1.73
CA PRO A 322 -8.04 -11.41 1.19
C PRO A 322 -8.96 -10.80 2.26
N THR A 323 -8.87 -11.22 3.53
CA THR A 323 -9.65 -10.62 4.62
C THR A 323 -9.32 -9.14 4.81
N LEU A 324 -8.03 -8.78 4.84
CA LEU A 324 -7.58 -7.41 5.02
C LEU A 324 -7.97 -6.53 3.82
N LEU A 325 -7.84 -7.03 2.59
CA LEU A 325 -8.28 -6.34 1.39
C LEU A 325 -9.80 -6.09 1.38
N SER A 326 -10.60 -7.09 1.74
CA SER A 326 -12.05 -6.94 1.88
C SER A 326 -12.43 -5.88 2.93
N ASN A 327 -11.71 -5.84 4.05
CA ASN A 327 -11.96 -4.84 5.10
C ASN A 327 -11.52 -3.44 4.69
N ARG A 328 -10.36 -3.29 4.03
CA ARG A 328 -9.90 -2.00 3.50
C ARG A 328 -10.82 -1.48 2.39
N SER A 329 -11.28 -2.36 1.51
CA SER A 329 -12.32 -2.05 0.51
C SER A 329 -13.60 -1.50 1.15
N ALA A 330 -14.04 -2.10 2.27
CA ALA A 330 -15.19 -1.60 3.02
C ALA A 330 -14.98 -0.17 3.53
N CYS A 331 -13.77 0.16 4.00
CA CYS A 331 -13.42 1.50 4.44
C CYS A 331 -13.43 2.50 3.27
N PHE A 332 -12.85 2.13 2.13
CA PHE A 332 -12.88 2.97 0.94
C PHE A 332 -14.30 3.23 0.43
N LEU A 333 -15.22 2.25 0.51
CA LEU A 333 -16.64 2.47 0.23
C LEU A 333 -17.26 3.49 1.17
N LYS A 334 -16.96 3.42 2.47
CA LYS A 334 -17.45 4.39 3.47
C LYS A 334 -16.89 5.80 3.27
N LEU A 335 -15.69 5.91 2.70
CA LEU A 335 -15.05 7.18 2.35
C LEU A 335 -15.43 7.72 0.96
N GLY A 336 -16.24 7.00 0.18
CA GLY A 336 -16.59 7.38 -1.19
C GLY A 336 -15.49 7.15 -2.23
N HIS A 337 -14.40 6.45 -1.86
CA HIS A 337 -13.29 6.13 -2.76
C HIS A 337 -13.57 4.84 -3.55
N HIS A 338 -14.57 4.87 -4.43
CA HIS A 338 -15.11 3.68 -5.10
C HIS A 338 -14.09 2.93 -5.98
N GLU A 339 -13.19 3.63 -6.67
CA GLU A 339 -12.14 3.01 -7.49
C GLU A 339 -11.13 2.21 -6.64
N LYS A 340 -10.71 2.78 -5.51
CA LYS A 340 -9.80 2.10 -4.56
C LYS A 340 -10.50 0.90 -3.92
N ALA A 341 -11.78 1.05 -3.57
CA ALA A 341 -12.58 -0.05 -3.07
C ALA A 341 -12.71 -1.19 -4.09
N LEU A 342 -12.94 -0.86 -5.37
CA LEU A 342 -13.02 -1.83 -6.45
C LEU A 342 -11.69 -2.55 -6.67
N LYS A 343 -10.56 -1.83 -6.63
CA LYS A 343 -9.22 -2.43 -6.72
C LYS A 343 -9.00 -3.45 -5.62
N ASP A 344 -9.19 -3.08 -4.36
CA ASP A 344 -9.02 -3.99 -3.23
C ASP A 344 -9.99 -5.18 -3.30
N ALA A 345 -11.23 -4.96 -3.75
CA ALA A 345 -12.20 -6.03 -3.89
C ALA A 345 -11.83 -6.99 -5.04
N ASN A 346 -11.28 -6.50 -6.15
CA ASN A 346 -10.73 -7.33 -7.21
C ASN A 346 -9.54 -8.16 -6.72
N ASP A 347 -8.56 -7.53 -6.06
CA ASP A 347 -7.39 -8.22 -5.51
C ASP A 347 -7.81 -9.28 -4.48
N CYS A 348 -8.84 -8.99 -3.67
CA CYS A 348 -9.44 -9.95 -2.73
C CYS A 348 -10.05 -11.17 -3.43
N VAL A 349 -10.84 -10.95 -4.50
CA VAL A 349 -11.49 -12.04 -5.24
C VAL A 349 -10.49 -12.83 -6.08
N THR A 350 -9.41 -12.19 -6.57
CA THR A 350 -8.31 -12.90 -7.22
C THR A 350 -7.57 -13.81 -6.24
N ALA A 351 -7.31 -13.33 -5.02
CA ALA A 351 -6.65 -14.13 -3.98
C ALA A 351 -7.55 -15.22 -3.38
N SER A 352 -8.85 -14.97 -3.30
CA SER A 352 -9.86 -15.92 -2.79
C SER A 352 -11.16 -15.78 -3.58
N PRO A 353 -11.32 -16.54 -4.67
CA PRO A 353 -12.47 -16.43 -5.58
C PRO A 353 -13.83 -16.67 -4.91
N GLU A 354 -13.87 -17.50 -3.87
CA GLU A 354 -15.08 -17.81 -3.11
C GLU A 354 -15.30 -16.89 -1.90
N ASN A 355 -14.52 -15.81 -1.76
CA ASN A 355 -14.69 -14.86 -0.67
C ASN A 355 -15.97 -14.03 -0.87
N VAL A 356 -17.04 -14.44 -0.19
CA VAL A 356 -18.36 -13.80 -0.28
C VAL A 356 -18.31 -12.31 0.07
N LYS A 357 -17.50 -11.91 1.06
CA LYS A 357 -17.35 -10.49 1.42
C LYS A 357 -16.66 -9.71 0.31
N GLY A 358 -15.59 -10.25 -0.27
CA GLY A 358 -14.88 -9.65 -1.41
C GLY A 358 -15.79 -9.47 -2.63
N LEU A 359 -16.56 -10.50 -3.00
CA LEU A 359 -17.55 -10.43 -4.08
C LEU A 359 -18.61 -9.37 -3.79
N PHE A 360 -19.13 -9.32 -2.56
CA PHE A 360 -20.08 -8.29 -2.15
C PHE A 360 -19.47 -6.87 -2.26
N ARG A 361 -18.23 -6.66 -1.79
CA ARG A 361 -17.53 -5.37 -1.91
C ARG A 361 -17.31 -4.97 -3.35
N LYS A 362 -16.95 -5.91 -4.23
CA LYS A 362 -16.78 -5.68 -5.66
C LYS A 362 -18.09 -5.24 -6.30
N GLY A 363 -19.17 -5.95 -6.03
CA GLY A 363 -20.51 -5.63 -6.53
C GLY A 363 -21.00 -4.24 -6.09
N VAL A 364 -20.84 -3.90 -4.81
CA VAL A 364 -21.22 -2.57 -4.29
C VAL A 364 -20.33 -1.45 -4.86
N SER A 365 -19.04 -1.71 -5.06
CA SER A 365 -18.13 -0.73 -5.68
C SER A 365 -18.50 -0.46 -7.14
N LEU A 366 -18.77 -1.51 -7.92
CA LEU A 366 -19.25 -1.40 -9.31
C LEU A 366 -20.58 -0.65 -9.38
N HIS A 367 -21.52 -0.96 -8.49
CA HIS A 367 -22.79 -0.24 -8.40
C HIS A 367 -22.58 1.26 -8.14
N ALA A 368 -21.70 1.61 -7.19
CA ALA A 368 -21.39 3.01 -6.87
C ALA A 368 -20.70 3.75 -8.03
N MET A 369 -19.96 3.03 -8.88
CA MET A 369 -19.33 3.57 -10.09
C MET A 369 -20.27 3.67 -11.30
N GLY A 370 -21.50 3.16 -11.20
CA GLY A 370 -22.45 3.15 -12.32
C GLY A 370 -22.35 1.93 -13.24
N GLU A 371 -21.44 1.00 -12.94
CA GLU A 371 -21.23 -0.25 -13.69
C GLU A 371 -22.27 -1.30 -13.24
N TRP A 372 -23.55 -0.99 -13.45
CA TRP A 372 -24.66 -1.75 -12.86
C TRP A 372 -24.80 -3.16 -13.41
N LYS A 373 -24.41 -3.40 -14.66
CA LYS A 373 -24.48 -4.74 -15.27
C LYS A 373 -23.48 -5.68 -14.60
N GLU A 374 -22.24 -5.26 -14.52
CA GLU A 374 -21.14 -5.98 -13.87
C GLU A 374 -21.41 -6.16 -12.38
N ALA A 375 -22.01 -5.15 -11.73
CA ALA A 375 -22.47 -5.26 -10.35
C ALA A 375 -23.51 -6.39 -10.17
N CYS A 376 -24.51 -6.48 -11.07
CA CYS A 376 -25.50 -7.56 -11.04
C CYS A 376 -24.88 -8.95 -11.20
N GLU A 377 -23.92 -9.09 -12.12
CA GLU A 377 -23.21 -10.35 -12.37
C GLU A 377 -22.44 -10.80 -11.12
N VAL A 378 -21.62 -9.92 -10.56
CA VAL A 378 -20.83 -10.22 -9.36
C VAL A 378 -21.70 -10.49 -8.13
N LEU A 379 -22.79 -9.73 -7.94
CA LEU A 379 -23.71 -9.94 -6.82
C LEU A 379 -24.55 -11.22 -6.99
N THR A 380 -24.78 -11.67 -8.22
CA THR A 380 -25.37 -12.99 -8.49
C THR A 380 -24.43 -14.11 -8.07
N GLU A 381 -23.14 -13.98 -8.36
CA GLU A 381 -22.13 -14.94 -7.90
C GLU A 381 -22.00 -14.95 -6.37
N CYS A 382 -22.03 -13.77 -5.73
CA CYS A 382 -22.09 -13.65 -4.28
C CYS A 382 -23.29 -14.42 -3.68
N LEU A 383 -24.47 -14.32 -4.30
CA LEU A 383 -25.69 -15.01 -3.88
C LEU A 383 -25.70 -16.49 -4.25
N ARG A 384 -24.91 -16.92 -5.24
CA ARG A 384 -24.71 -18.34 -5.54
C ARG A 384 -23.98 -19.03 -4.39
N LEU A 385 -22.96 -18.37 -3.84
CA LEU A 385 -22.19 -18.86 -2.70
C LEU A 385 -22.95 -18.74 -1.37
N GLU A 386 -23.67 -17.63 -1.17
CA GLU A 386 -24.49 -17.41 0.03
C GLU A 386 -25.92 -16.93 -0.32
N PRO A 387 -26.85 -17.85 -0.65
CA PRO A 387 -28.21 -17.50 -1.07
C PRO A 387 -29.04 -16.71 -0.03
N GLY A 388 -28.69 -16.86 1.25
CA GLY A 388 -29.34 -16.17 2.38
C GLY A 388 -28.85 -14.74 2.62
N ASN A 389 -27.85 -14.26 1.87
CA ASN A 389 -27.24 -12.95 2.11
C ASN A 389 -28.19 -11.81 1.72
N LYS A 390 -28.89 -11.26 2.72
CA LYS A 390 -29.90 -10.20 2.54
C LYS A 390 -29.29 -8.94 1.92
N GLN A 391 -28.06 -8.58 2.30
CA GLN A 391 -27.37 -7.39 1.80
C GLN A 391 -27.03 -7.52 0.31
N ALA A 392 -26.47 -8.67 -0.10
CA ALA A 392 -26.18 -8.94 -1.51
C ALA A 392 -27.46 -8.95 -2.36
N LYS A 393 -28.56 -9.50 -1.84
CA LYS A 393 -29.86 -9.51 -2.51
C LYS A 393 -30.39 -8.09 -2.74
N GLN A 394 -30.34 -7.24 -1.71
CA GLN A 394 -30.75 -5.83 -1.81
C GLN A 394 -29.86 -5.05 -2.79
N ALA A 395 -28.53 -5.18 -2.66
CA ALA A 395 -27.59 -4.52 -3.55
C ALA A 395 -27.81 -4.91 -5.02
N ARG A 396 -28.10 -6.20 -5.28
CA ARG A 396 -28.39 -6.68 -6.65
C ARG A 396 -29.68 -6.07 -7.17
N GLN A 397 -30.74 -6.03 -6.36
CA GLN A 397 -32.01 -5.39 -6.74
C GLN A 397 -31.83 -3.91 -7.06
N PHE A 398 -31.03 -3.18 -6.30
CA PHE A 398 -30.72 -1.77 -6.60
C PHE A 398 -29.96 -1.63 -7.93
N ALA A 399 -28.96 -2.49 -8.18
CA ALA A 399 -28.25 -2.52 -9.44
C ALA A 399 -29.18 -2.84 -10.63
N GLU A 400 -30.08 -3.83 -10.48
CA GLU A 400 -31.07 -4.21 -11.49
C GLU A 400 -32.02 -3.03 -11.82
N VAL A 401 -32.52 -2.32 -10.81
CA VAL A 401 -33.39 -1.15 -11.00
C VAL A 401 -32.64 -0.04 -11.73
N LYS A 402 -31.40 0.26 -11.33
CA LYS A 402 -30.58 1.29 -11.99
C LYS A 402 -30.26 0.92 -13.44
N LEU A 403 -29.93 -0.33 -13.71
CA LEU A 403 -29.69 -0.85 -15.05
C LEU A 403 -30.95 -0.74 -15.93
N GLN A 404 -32.13 -1.11 -15.41
CA GLN A 404 -33.39 -0.97 -16.14
C GLN A 404 -33.75 0.48 -16.43
N MET A 405 -33.52 1.38 -15.46
CA MET A 405 -33.74 2.82 -15.66
C MET A 405 -32.82 3.36 -16.76
N ASP A 406 -31.55 2.97 -16.76
CA ASP A 406 -30.59 3.36 -17.78
C ASP A 406 -30.93 2.80 -19.17
N MET A 407 -31.30 1.52 -19.27
CA MET A 407 -31.78 0.92 -20.52
C MET A 407 -33.02 1.62 -21.06
N ARG A 408 -34.00 1.97 -20.21
CA ARG A 408 -35.20 2.70 -20.62
C ARG A 408 -34.87 4.11 -21.12
N LYS A 409 -33.93 4.80 -20.47
CA LYS A 409 -33.44 6.10 -20.95
C LYS A 409 -32.77 5.98 -22.32
N ARG A 410 -32.02 4.90 -22.57
CA ARG A 410 -31.35 4.64 -23.86
C ARG A 410 -32.30 4.18 -24.98
N MET A 411 -33.44 3.57 -24.64
CA MET A 411 -34.44 3.13 -25.63
C MET A 411 -35.51 4.20 -25.93
N GLY A 412 -35.67 5.19 -25.05
CA GLY A 412 -36.59 6.31 -25.23
C GLY A 412 -35.93 7.60 -25.72
N ALA A 413 -34.62 7.56 -25.98
CA ALA A 413 -33.83 8.58 -26.66
C ALA A 413 -33.41 8.03 -28.04
#